data_AF-A0A519QJZ0-F1
#
_entry.id   AF-A0A519QJZ0-F1
#
_cell.length_a   1.000
_cell.length_b   1.000
_cell.length_c   1.000
_cell.angle_alpha   90.00
_cell.angle_beta   90.00
_cell.angle_gamma   90.00
#
_symmetry.space_group_name_H-M   'P 1'
#
loop_
_entity.id
_entity.type
_entity.pdbx_description
1 polymer ?
#
loop_
_entity_poly.entity_id
_entity_poly.type
_entity_poly.pdbx_seq_one_letter_code
_entity_poly.pdbx_strand_id
1 'polypeptide(L)'
;MTRRIPATLAVAIAALLAGAACDAVSAGAEPAGPAAQRGPLPPEVVRHLGQWRTKILEDACSGPGFAASGAPSIIHTADFNADGQTDYVVGVGELACRMDGEPMFSVFSPFAPGAVILSSPDGYRREDFQYAETGEVELRQVDGRPALILSTAGPGAYERPFYAMAWGWTGAAMDAVAFYDAESRRVNEDGSAWRAAARTTPARASDPLSRFLPLRVGYYAPDGDCATDPFYLQYLGETGIQHSDGASPCRYVGTRSLGGGRYETTESCPSEEGGEAPMTGVWRVSGDAYVYDAPDTPELRFCPVERVPAASRFKG
;
A
#
# COMPACT_ATOMS: atom_id res chain seq x y z
N MET A 1 16.85 -63.86 -6.59
CA MET A 1 15.53 -64.14 -5.97
C MET A 1 14.48 -63.30 -6.68
N THR A 2 13.80 -63.93 -7.61
CA THR A 2 12.77 -63.38 -8.50
C THR A 2 11.42 -63.58 -7.81
N ARG A 3 10.67 -62.50 -7.55
CA ARG A 3 9.23 -62.58 -7.26
C ARG A 3 8.47 -61.71 -8.27
N ARG A 4 7.71 -62.40 -9.10
CA ARG A 4 6.62 -61.89 -9.94
C ARG A 4 5.29 -62.45 -9.40
N ILE A 5 4.21 -61.84 -9.88
CA ILE A 5 2.82 -62.34 -10.03
C ILE A 5 1.89 -62.06 -8.82
N PRO A 6 0.58 -61.74 -8.99
CA PRO A 6 -0.23 -61.41 -10.19
C PRO A 6 -1.05 -60.10 -10.12
N ALA A 7 -1.61 -59.79 -11.28
CA ALA A 7 -2.70 -58.85 -11.53
C ALA A 7 -4.09 -59.44 -11.23
N THR A 8 -5.09 -58.57 -11.37
CA THR A 8 -6.54 -58.78 -11.62
C THR A 8 -7.45 -59.08 -10.43
N LEU A 9 -8.33 -58.12 -10.11
CA LEU A 9 -9.77 -58.30 -10.32
C LEU A 9 -10.48 -56.94 -10.44
N ALA A 10 -11.24 -56.79 -11.51
CA ALA A 10 -12.20 -55.71 -11.72
C ALA A 10 -13.53 -56.07 -11.03
N VAL A 11 -14.18 -55.09 -10.39
CA VAL A 11 -15.63 -55.10 -10.15
C VAL A 11 -16.15 -53.69 -10.38
N ALA A 12 -17.05 -53.59 -11.36
CA ALA A 12 -17.88 -52.43 -11.63
C ALA A 12 -18.98 -52.30 -10.57
N ILE A 13 -19.24 -51.08 -10.09
CA ILE A 13 -20.56 -50.70 -9.56
C ILE A 13 -20.94 -49.33 -10.10
N ALA A 14 -22.20 -49.27 -10.51
CA ALA A 14 -22.88 -48.27 -11.29
C ALA A 14 -23.12 -46.93 -10.56
N ALA A 15 -23.41 -45.94 -11.40
CA ALA A 15 -23.75 -44.57 -11.10
C ALA A 15 -24.99 -44.41 -10.19
N LEU A 16 -24.98 -43.32 -9.42
CA LEU A 16 -26.18 -42.58 -9.03
C LEU A 16 -25.88 -41.09 -9.06
N LEU A 17 -26.55 -40.44 -10.01
CA LEU A 17 -26.65 -38.99 -10.21
C LEU A 17 -27.47 -38.37 -9.08
N ALA A 18 -26.98 -37.25 -8.53
CA ALA A 18 -27.83 -36.24 -7.91
C ALA A 18 -27.19 -34.86 -8.14
N GLY A 19 -27.96 -33.98 -8.79
CA GLY A 19 -27.56 -32.69 -9.30
C GLY A 19 -26.96 -31.74 -8.25
N ALA A 20 -25.84 -31.13 -8.61
CA ALA A 20 -25.44 -29.84 -8.09
C ALA A 20 -25.69 -28.82 -9.20
N ALA A 21 -26.51 -27.83 -8.92
CA ALA A 21 -26.69 -26.67 -9.78
C ALA A 21 -25.33 -26.00 -9.98
N CYS A 22 -24.90 -25.88 -11.24
CA CYS A 22 -23.77 -25.05 -11.60
C CYS A 22 -24.19 -23.59 -11.43
N ASP A 23 -23.76 -22.96 -10.34
CA ASP A 23 -23.56 -21.52 -10.35
C ASP A 23 -22.52 -21.24 -11.43
N ALA A 24 -22.97 -20.63 -12.52
CA ALA A 24 -22.10 -20.08 -13.55
C ALA A 24 -21.28 -18.96 -12.91
N VAL A 25 -20.10 -19.33 -12.40
CA VAL A 25 -19.03 -18.37 -12.15
C VAL A 25 -18.71 -17.76 -13.51
N SER A 26 -19.17 -16.52 -13.72
CA SER A 26 -18.69 -15.68 -14.82
C SER A 26 -17.17 -15.72 -14.77
N ALA A 27 -16.57 -16.36 -15.77
CA ALA A 27 -15.15 -16.27 -16.02
C ALA A 27 -14.83 -14.79 -16.11
N GLY A 28 -14.13 -14.28 -15.08
CA GLY A 28 -13.64 -12.91 -15.07
C GLY A 28 -12.85 -12.72 -16.34
N ALA A 29 -13.28 -11.77 -17.16
CA ALA A 29 -12.55 -11.36 -18.34
C ALA A 29 -11.11 -11.11 -17.91
N GLU A 30 -10.19 -11.87 -18.48
CA GLU A 30 -8.76 -11.64 -18.36
C GLU A 30 -8.54 -10.15 -18.68
N PRO A 31 -7.91 -9.36 -17.78
CA PRO A 31 -7.74 -7.94 -18.01
C PRO A 31 -6.99 -7.80 -19.34
N ALA A 32 -7.63 -7.14 -20.31
CA ALA A 32 -7.05 -6.91 -21.61
C ALA A 32 -5.64 -6.33 -21.40
N GLY A 33 -4.63 -7.03 -21.92
CA GLY A 33 -3.26 -6.54 -21.89
C GLY A 33 -3.22 -5.10 -22.43
N PRO A 34 -2.27 -4.27 -21.96
CA PRO A 34 -2.24 -2.85 -22.29
C PRO A 34 -2.33 -2.69 -23.81
N ALA A 35 -3.38 -2.01 -24.27
CA ALA A 35 -3.56 -1.71 -25.68
C ALA A 35 -2.36 -0.89 -26.12
N ALA A 36 -1.47 -1.48 -26.93
CA ALA A 36 -0.33 -0.78 -27.49
C ALA A 36 -0.82 0.54 -28.10
N GLN A 37 -0.24 1.66 -27.66
CA GLN A 37 -0.69 2.99 -28.07
C GLN A 37 -0.56 3.12 -29.59
N ARG A 38 -1.70 3.19 -30.29
CA ARG A 38 -1.78 3.37 -31.75
C ARG A 38 -2.19 4.81 -32.04
N GLY A 39 -1.29 5.76 -31.82
CA GLY A 39 -1.55 7.17 -32.13
C GLY A 39 -0.38 8.07 -31.78
N PRO A 40 -0.35 9.30 -32.33
CA PRO A 40 0.61 10.32 -31.89
C PRO A 40 0.39 10.64 -30.41
N LEU A 41 1.48 10.95 -29.70
CA LEU A 41 1.40 11.37 -28.30
C LEU A 41 0.64 12.70 -28.18
N PRO A 42 -0.11 12.91 -27.08
CA PRO A 42 -0.70 14.21 -26.78
C PRO A 42 0.37 15.32 -26.79
N PRO A 43 0.09 16.53 -27.31
CA PRO A 43 1.08 17.61 -27.38
C PRO A 43 1.68 17.98 -26.02
N GLU A 44 0.89 17.90 -24.94
CA GLU A 44 1.38 18.16 -23.59
C GLU A 44 2.37 17.10 -23.10
N VAL A 45 2.15 15.83 -23.45
CA VAL A 45 3.08 14.73 -23.13
C VAL A 45 4.40 14.96 -23.87
N VAL A 46 4.36 15.35 -25.15
CA VAL A 46 5.56 15.73 -25.92
C VAL A 46 6.30 16.90 -25.26
N ARG A 47 5.56 17.91 -24.78
CA ARG A 47 6.14 19.04 -24.03
C ARG A 47 6.85 18.57 -22.75
N HIS A 48 6.22 17.71 -21.96
CA HIS A 48 6.81 17.16 -20.73
C HIS A 48 8.05 16.31 -21.02
N LEU A 49 8.04 15.50 -22.07
CA LEU A 49 9.22 14.75 -22.55
C LEU A 49 10.38 15.67 -22.91
N GLY A 50 10.10 16.76 -23.64
CA GLY A 50 11.10 17.77 -23.99
C GLY A 50 11.69 18.46 -22.76
N GLN A 51 10.84 18.87 -21.81
CA GLN A 51 11.27 19.48 -20.56
C GLN A 51 12.10 18.53 -19.69
N TRP A 52 11.73 17.26 -19.65
CA TRP A 52 12.46 16.24 -18.88
C TRP A 52 13.83 15.96 -19.50
N ARG A 53 13.91 15.86 -20.83
CA ARG A 53 15.18 15.78 -21.56
C ARG A 53 16.10 16.94 -21.22
N THR A 54 15.61 18.18 -21.30
CA THR A 54 16.41 19.37 -20.97
C THR A 54 16.96 19.28 -19.56
N LYS A 55 16.12 18.94 -18.57
CA LYS A 55 16.54 18.79 -17.18
C LYS A 55 17.65 17.76 -17.01
N ILE A 56 17.50 16.56 -17.59
CA ILE A 56 18.54 15.52 -17.52
C ILE A 56 19.87 16.00 -18.11
N LEU A 57 19.81 16.67 -19.25
CA LEU A 57 21.01 17.16 -19.92
C LEU A 57 21.70 18.28 -19.14
N GLU A 58 20.94 19.16 -18.49
CA GLU A 58 21.48 20.20 -17.61
C GLU A 58 22.14 19.59 -16.37
N ASP A 59 21.48 18.62 -15.74
CA ASP A 59 21.94 18.00 -14.50
C ASP A 59 23.16 17.09 -14.72
N ALA A 60 23.17 16.32 -15.82
CA ALA A 60 24.09 15.20 -15.99
C ALA A 60 25.09 15.38 -17.15
N CYS A 61 24.85 16.33 -18.06
CA CYS A 61 25.59 16.48 -19.31
C CYS A 61 25.97 17.93 -19.58
N SER A 62 26.34 18.66 -18.52
CA SER A 62 26.73 20.05 -18.57
C SER A 62 28.25 20.24 -18.44
N GLY A 63 28.79 21.18 -19.21
CA GLY A 63 30.21 21.56 -19.18
C GLY A 63 30.89 21.56 -20.56
N PRO A 64 32.11 22.12 -20.67
CA PRO A 64 32.90 22.06 -21.90
C PRO A 64 33.19 20.61 -22.30
N GLY A 65 33.15 20.31 -23.61
CA GLY A 65 33.45 18.97 -24.13
C GLY A 65 32.29 17.97 -24.08
N PHE A 66 31.16 18.33 -23.43
CA PHE A 66 29.97 17.49 -23.43
C PHE A 66 29.17 17.58 -24.72
N ALA A 67 28.72 16.42 -25.20
CA ALA A 67 27.77 16.30 -26.29
C ALA A 67 26.68 15.29 -25.90
N ALA A 68 25.41 15.68 -26.07
CA ALA A 68 24.26 14.83 -25.82
C ALA A 68 23.65 14.32 -27.12
N SER A 69 23.20 13.06 -27.13
CA SER A 69 22.52 12.42 -28.25
C SER A 69 21.35 11.57 -27.78
N GLY A 70 20.42 11.24 -28.68
CA GLY A 70 19.25 10.43 -28.37
C GLY A 70 18.15 11.21 -27.66
N ALA A 71 17.16 10.46 -27.16
CA ALA A 71 15.98 11.01 -26.51
C ALA A 71 15.45 10.05 -25.43
N PRO A 72 14.80 10.61 -24.38
CA PRO A 72 13.86 9.88 -23.55
C PRO A 72 12.87 9.04 -24.35
N SER A 73 12.48 7.90 -23.78
CA SER A 73 11.45 7.03 -24.37
C SER A 73 10.37 6.71 -23.35
N ILE A 74 9.15 6.52 -23.84
CA ILE A 74 8.08 5.90 -23.06
C ILE A 74 8.40 4.42 -22.92
N ILE A 75 8.51 3.95 -21.68
CA ILE A 75 8.83 2.56 -21.34
C ILE A 75 7.59 1.77 -20.94
N HIS A 76 6.59 2.43 -20.34
CA HIS A 76 5.30 1.82 -20.01
C HIS A 76 4.15 2.81 -20.17
N THR A 77 2.94 2.29 -20.29
CA THR A 77 1.69 3.04 -20.28
C THR A 77 0.68 2.36 -19.37
N ALA A 78 -0.02 3.13 -18.53
CA ALA A 78 -1.05 2.64 -17.63
C ALA A 78 -2.04 3.76 -17.29
N ASP A 79 -3.13 3.45 -16.61
CA ASP A 79 -4.02 4.45 -15.99
C ASP A 79 -3.80 4.36 -14.47
N PHE A 80 -2.82 5.11 -13.95
CA PHE A 80 -2.43 5.04 -12.54
C PHE A 80 -3.47 5.64 -11.61
N ASN A 81 -4.09 6.74 -12.05
CA ASN A 81 -5.05 7.50 -11.25
C ASN A 81 -6.52 7.07 -11.46
N ALA A 82 -6.77 6.10 -12.34
CA ALA A 82 -8.08 5.58 -12.70
C ALA A 82 -9.04 6.65 -13.28
N ASP A 83 -8.51 7.64 -13.99
CA ASP A 83 -9.30 8.70 -14.62
C ASP A 83 -9.79 8.35 -16.03
N GLY A 84 -9.42 7.16 -16.54
CA GLY A 84 -9.78 6.67 -17.87
C GLY A 84 -8.91 7.21 -18.99
N GLN A 85 -7.90 8.02 -18.70
CA GLN A 85 -6.87 8.46 -19.65
C GLN A 85 -5.58 7.66 -19.46
N THR A 86 -4.74 7.67 -20.49
CA THR A 86 -3.46 6.97 -20.47
C THR A 86 -2.37 7.85 -19.88
N ASP A 87 -1.70 7.35 -18.87
CA ASP A 87 -0.47 7.88 -18.30
C ASP A 87 0.77 7.24 -18.95
N TYR A 88 1.89 7.95 -18.87
CA TYR A 88 3.13 7.57 -19.56
C TYR A 88 4.28 7.48 -18.57
N VAL A 89 4.96 6.34 -18.56
CA VAL A 89 6.19 6.15 -17.80
C VAL A 89 7.35 6.37 -18.74
N VAL A 90 8.24 7.28 -18.36
CA VAL A 90 9.35 7.75 -19.17
C VAL A 90 10.66 7.33 -18.52
N GLY A 91 11.51 6.67 -19.29
CA GLY A 91 12.88 6.34 -18.92
C GLY A 91 13.89 7.07 -19.80
N VAL A 92 15.16 6.98 -19.43
CA VAL A 92 16.27 7.65 -20.15
C VAL A 92 16.36 7.19 -21.61
N GLY A 93 15.91 5.97 -21.92
CA GLY A 93 15.82 5.47 -23.29
C GLY A 93 17.18 5.44 -23.98
N GLU A 94 17.25 6.05 -25.16
CA GLU A 94 18.49 6.16 -25.95
C GLU A 94 19.31 7.40 -25.57
N LEU A 95 18.90 8.16 -24.54
CA LEU A 95 19.62 9.36 -24.12
C LEU A 95 21.02 8.98 -23.64
N ALA A 96 22.02 9.52 -24.33
CA ALA A 96 23.43 9.27 -24.03
C ALA A 96 24.19 10.58 -23.97
N CYS A 97 25.17 10.64 -23.07
CA CYS A 97 26.08 11.76 -22.96
C CYS A 97 27.52 11.31 -23.21
N ARG A 98 28.22 12.13 -23.97
CA ARG A 98 29.60 11.92 -24.37
C ARG A 98 30.46 13.06 -23.88
N MET A 99 31.68 12.76 -23.45
CA MET A 99 32.70 13.75 -23.13
C MET A 99 33.85 13.57 -24.11
N ASP A 100 34.18 14.61 -24.86
CA ASP A 100 35.24 14.57 -25.88
C ASP A 100 35.09 13.43 -26.91
N GLY A 101 33.83 13.10 -27.23
CA GLY A 101 33.46 12.05 -28.19
C GLY A 101 33.26 10.65 -27.60
N GLU A 102 33.74 10.42 -26.37
CA GLU A 102 33.67 9.14 -25.68
C GLU A 102 32.39 9.01 -24.84
N PRO A 103 31.73 7.83 -24.83
CA PRO A 103 30.52 7.61 -24.02
C PRO A 103 30.84 7.65 -22.52
N MET A 104 30.05 8.43 -21.79
CA MET A 104 30.09 8.42 -20.33
C MET A 104 29.13 7.34 -19.83
N PHE A 105 29.67 6.24 -19.32
CA PHE A 105 28.88 5.12 -18.79
C PHE A 105 28.35 5.37 -17.36
N SER A 106 28.75 6.44 -16.69
CA SER A 106 28.45 6.70 -15.26
C SER A 106 27.60 7.94 -15.01
N VAL A 107 26.88 8.45 -16.02
CA VAL A 107 26.24 9.76 -15.96
C VAL A 107 25.16 9.82 -14.87
N PHE A 108 24.55 8.69 -14.51
CA PHE A 108 23.44 8.62 -13.55
C PHE A 108 23.74 7.81 -12.29
N SER A 109 25.00 7.54 -11.95
CA SER A 109 25.46 6.84 -10.72
C SER A 109 24.48 6.89 -9.52
N PRO A 110 24.28 5.80 -8.77
CA PRO A 110 23.78 4.48 -9.17
C PRO A 110 22.27 4.49 -9.49
N PHE A 111 21.65 5.66 -9.66
CA PHE A 111 20.22 5.85 -9.83
C PHE A 111 19.88 6.60 -11.12
N ALA A 112 19.28 5.89 -12.07
CA ALA A 112 18.77 6.50 -13.28
C ALA A 112 17.53 7.36 -13.00
N PRO A 113 17.43 8.57 -13.59
CA PRO A 113 16.20 9.36 -13.50
C PRO A 113 15.09 8.70 -14.33
N GLY A 114 13.87 8.77 -13.80
CA GLY A 114 12.62 8.43 -14.48
C GLY A 114 11.57 9.51 -14.27
N ALA A 115 10.47 9.44 -15.01
CA ALA A 115 9.29 10.26 -14.74
C ALA A 115 8.00 9.53 -15.10
N VAL A 116 6.91 9.82 -14.38
CA VAL A 116 5.55 9.49 -14.80
C VAL A 116 4.86 10.78 -15.22
N ILE A 117 4.30 10.79 -16.43
CA ILE A 117 3.45 11.86 -16.94
C ILE A 117 2.01 11.39 -16.72
N LEU A 118 1.40 11.92 -15.65
CA LEU A 118 0.04 11.61 -15.22
C LEU A 118 -0.95 12.53 -15.91
N SER A 119 -2.02 11.96 -16.40
CA SER A 119 -3.23 12.65 -16.80
C SER A 119 -3.96 13.24 -15.58
N SER A 120 -4.77 14.25 -15.85
CA SER A 120 -5.61 14.94 -14.88
C SER A 120 -6.71 15.72 -15.61
N PRO A 121 -7.74 16.23 -14.90
CA PRO A 121 -8.77 17.06 -15.51
C PRO A 121 -8.24 18.31 -16.22
N ASP A 122 -7.12 18.87 -15.75
CA ASP A 122 -6.51 20.11 -16.26
C ASP A 122 -5.41 19.87 -17.32
N GLY A 123 -5.24 18.62 -17.77
CA GLY A 123 -4.18 18.20 -18.70
C GLY A 123 -3.20 17.23 -18.05
N TYR A 124 -1.93 17.28 -18.45
CA TYR A 124 -0.91 16.37 -17.93
C TYR A 124 0.03 17.05 -16.93
N ARG A 125 0.44 16.32 -15.90
CA ARG A 125 1.50 16.71 -14.95
C ARG A 125 2.59 15.65 -14.88
N ARG A 126 3.80 16.05 -14.50
CA ARG A 126 4.96 15.16 -14.42
C ARG A 126 5.36 14.95 -12.96
N GLU A 127 5.57 13.71 -12.58
CA GLU A 127 6.14 13.32 -11.29
C GLU A 127 7.46 12.57 -11.56
N ASP A 128 8.58 13.16 -11.10
CA ASP A 128 9.92 12.62 -11.30
C ASP A 128 10.20 11.52 -10.26
N PHE A 129 10.90 10.46 -10.65
CA PHE A 129 11.37 9.41 -9.74
C PHE A 129 12.80 8.99 -10.07
N GLN A 130 13.37 8.16 -9.20
CA GLN A 130 14.68 7.54 -9.40
C GLN A 130 14.56 6.03 -9.19
N TYR A 131 15.36 5.27 -9.92
CA TYR A 131 15.45 3.81 -9.80
C TYR A 131 16.90 3.37 -9.97
N ALA A 132 17.29 2.27 -9.34
CA ALA A 132 18.65 1.76 -9.49
C ALA A 132 18.94 1.46 -10.97
N GLU A 133 20.08 1.92 -11.48
CA GLU A 133 20.46 1.75 -12.90
C GLU A 133 20.51 0.27 -13.32
N THR A 134 20.84 -0.62 -12.38
CA THR A 134 20.88 -2.07 -12.61
C THR A 134 19.50 -2.73 -12.58
N GLY A 135 18.46 -2.02 -12.15
CA GLY A 135 17.09 -2.52 -12.08
C GLY A 135 16.25 -1.99 -13.23
N GLU A 136 15.51 -2.87 -13.90
CA GLU A 136 14.47 -2.44 -14.83
C GLU A 136 13.27 -1.87 -14.06
N VAL A 137 12.65 -0.81 -14.58
CA VAL A 137 11.36 -0.34 -14.09
C VAL A 137 10.30 -1.32 -14.58
N GLU A 138 9.61 -1.99 -13.66
CA GLU A 138 8.53 -2.92 -14.02
C GLU A 138 7.16 -2.32 -13.73
N LEU A 139 6.17 -2.57 -14.58
CA LEU A 139 4.77 -2.27 -14.32
C LEU A 139 4.07 -3.52 -13.77
N ARG A 140 3.50 -3.45 -12.56
CA ARG A 140 2.75 -4.56 -11.95
C ARG A 140 1.39 -4.10 -11.41
N GLN A 141 0.46 -5.04 -11.25
CA GLN A 141 -0.77 -4.83 -10.49
C GLN A 141 -0.50 -5.13 -9.01
N VAL A 142 -0.68 -4.14 -8.15
CA VAL A 142 -0.51 -4.25 -6.70
C VAL A 142 -1.83 -3.87 -6.05
N ASP A 143 -2.46 -4.78 -5.32
CA ASP A 143 -3.77 -4.55 -4.69
C ASP A 143 -4.85 -4.02 -5.66
N GLY A 144 -4.82 -4.51 -6.91
CA GLY A 144 -5.79 -4.18 -7.96
C GLY A 144 -5.58 -2.84 -8.66
N ARG A 145 -4.44 -2.15 -8.43
CA ARG A 145 -4.05 -0.93 -9.14
C ARG A 145 -2.68 -1.08 -9.80
N PRO A 146 -2.43 -0.42 -10.95
CA PRO A 146 -1.09 -0.40 -11.53
C PRO A 146 -0.12 0.36 -10.61
N ALA A 147 1.09 -0.16 -10.49
CA ALA A 147 2.20 0.45 -9.76
C ALA A 147 3.53 0.11 -10.45
N LEU A 148 4.51 1.00 -10.30
CA LEU A 148 5.88 0.79 -10.76
C LEU A 148 6.71 0.10 -9.69
N ILE A 149 7.34 -1.01 -10.02
CA ILE A 149 8.34 -1.62 -9.13
C ILE A 149 9.67 -0.94 -9.42
N LEU A 150 10.15 -0.20 -8.43
CA LEU A 150 11.40 0.55 -8.47
C LEU A 150 12.41 -0.13 -7.55
N SER A 151 13.49 -0.67 -8.13
CA SER A 151 14.60 -1.19 -7.35
C SER A 151 15.31 -0.06 -6.62
N THR A 152 15.56 -0.24 -5.33
CA THR A 152 16.39 0.65 -4.53
C THR A 152 17.80 0.10 -4.31
N ALA A 153 18.08 -1.11 -4.77
CA ALA A 153 19.36 -1.77 -4.60
C ALA A 153 20.35 -1.40 -5.72
N GLY A 154 21.54 -0.94 -5.35
CA GLY A 154 22.62 -0.64 -6.28
C GLY A 154 23.94 -0.39 -5.55
N PRO A 155 25.10 -0.55 -6.22
CA PRO A 155 26.39 -0.23 -5.63
C PRO A 155 26.43 1.23 -5.13
N GLY A 156 26.70 1.43 -3.85
CA GLY A 156 26.73 2.77 -3.23
C GLY A 156 25.36 3.33 -2.80
N ALA A 157 24.27 2.60 -3.02
CA ALA A 157 22.99 2.91 -2.40
C ALA A 157 23.04 2.62 -0.89
N TYR A 158 22.40 3.45 -0.07
CA TYR A 158 22.15 3.14 1.33
C TYR A 158 21.29 1.87 1.41
N GLU A 159 21.71 0.89 2.22
CA GLU A 159 20.98 -0.36 2.42
C GLU A 159 19.65 -0.03 3.12
N ARG A 160 18.55 -0.10 2.34
CA ARG A 160 17.21 0.05 2.89
C ARG A 160 16.74 -1.27 3.48
N PRO A 161 15.80 -1.25 4.44
CA PRO A 161 15.20 -2.47 4.97
C PRO A 161 14.41 -3.29 3.93
N PHE A 162 14.18 -2.73 2.74
CA PHE A 162 13.59 -3.38 1.59
C PHE A 162 14.48 -3.22 0.35
N TYR A 163 14.32 -4.12 -0.62
CA TYR A 163 15.08 -4.16 -1.87
C TYR A 163 14.44 -3.34 -3.00
N ALA A 164 13.11 -3.31 -3.04
CA ALA A 164 12.33 -2.57 -4.02
C ALA A 164 11.03 -2.03 -3.40
N MET A 165 10.45 -1.00 -4.05
CA MET A 165 9.14 -0.46 -3.68
C MET A 165 8.20 -0.47 -4.88
N ALA A 166 6.92 -0.70 -4.65
CA ALA A 166 5.86 -0.36 -5.60
C ALA A 166 5.48 1.10 -5.41
N TRP A 167 5.67 1.91 -6.43
CA TRP A 167 5.32 3.32 -6.47
C TRP A 167 4.06 3.50 -7.35
N GLY A 168 2.97 3.96 -6.75
CA GLY A 168 1.65 3.97 -7.37
C GLY A 168 0.74 5.06 -6.81
N TRP A 169 -0.44 5.23 -7.41
CA TRP A 169 -1.38 6.27 -7.02
C TRP A 169 -2.02 6.00 -5.66
N THR A 170 -1.94 6.96 -4.74
CA THR A 170 -2.56 6.89 -3.41
C THR A 170 -3.96 7.49 -3.36
N GLY A 171 -4.40 8.13 -4.44
CA GLY A 171 -5.61 8.97 -4.48
C GLY A 171 -5.31 10.46 -4.60
N ALA A 172 -4.09 10.89 -4.25
CA ALA A 172 -3.68 12.30 -4.30
C ALA A 172 -2.33 12.54 -5.00
N ALA A 173 -1.40 11.59 -4.89
CA ALA A 173 -0.07 11.66 -5.50
C ALA A 173 0.46 10.24 -5.79
N MET A 174 1.54 10.12 -6.57
CA MET A 174 2.29 8.87 -6.62
C MET A 174 3.14 8.73 -5.36
N ASP A 175 3.02 7.60 -4.68
CA ASP A 175 3.82 7.30 -3.49
C ASP A 175 4.05 5.78 -3.36
N ALA A 176 4.86 5.38 -2.39
CA ALA A 176 5.07 3.98 -2.07
C ALA A 176 3.76 3.34 -1.56
N VAL A 177 3.31 2.28 -2.24
CA VAL A 177 2.10 1.52 -1.90
C VAL A 177 2.40 0.10 -1.42
N ALA A 178 3.62 -0.39 -1.65
CA ALA A 178 4.13 -1.65 -1.11
C ALA A 178 5.66 -1.70 -1.15
N PHE A 179 6.26 -2.59 -0.35
CA PHE A 179 7.70 -2.82 -0.31
C PHE A 179 8.00 -4.31 -0.52
N TYR A 180 9.18 -4.61 -1.06
CA TYR A 180 9.59 -5.97 -1.39
C TYR A 180 11.04 -6.24 -0.97
N ASP A 181 11.31 -7.46 -0.51
CA ASP A 181 12.67 -7.93 -0.25
C ASP A 181 13.39 -8.39 -1.53
N ALA A 182 14.64 -8.86 -1.38
CA ALA A 182 15.48 -9.30 -2.50
C ALA A 182 14.92 -10.52 -3.24
N GLU A 183 14.06 -11.31 -2.59
CA GLU A 183 13.35 -12.43 -3.21
C GLU A 183 11.99 -12.02 -3.80
N SER A 184 11.72 -10.71 -3.94
CA SER A 184 10.45 -10.15 -4.41
C SER A 184 9.23 -10.51 -3.53
N ARG A 185 9.44 -10.85 -2.25
CA ARG A 185 8.34 -11.08 -1.31
C ARG A 185 7.93 -9.75 -0.69
N ARG A 186 6.63 -9.56 -0.48
CA ARG A 186 6.11 -8.34 0.14
C ARG A 186 6.62 -8.24 1.59
N VAL A 187 7.06 -7.04 1.97
CA VAL A 187 7.50 -6.69 3.33
C VAL A 187 6.86 -5.35 3.73
N ASN A 188 6.95 -5.02 5.02
CA ASN A 188 6.68 -3.67 5.50
C ASN A 188 7.86 -2.73 5.15
N GLU A 189 7.69 -1.43 5.34
CA GLU A 189 8.74 -0.43 5.05
C GLU A 189 10.01 -0.64 5.89
N ASP A 190 9.85 -1.19 7.10
CA ASP A 190 10.94 -1.55 8.00
C ASP A 190 11.59 -2.91 7.67
N GLY A 191 11.19 -3.56 6.57
CA GLY A 191 11.72 -4.85 6.14
C GLY A 191 11.13 -6.06 6.87
N SER A 192 10.27 -5.85 7.86
CA SER A 192 9.61 -6.96 8.54
C SER A 192 8.63 -7.69 7.61
N ALA A 193 8.42 -8.97 7.87
CA ALA A 193 7.58 -9.82 7.03
C ALA A 193 6.17 -9.24 6.89
N TRP A 194 5.74 -8.97 5.66
CA TRP A 194 4.39 -8.48 5.41
C TRP A 194 3.38 -9.58 5.76
N ARG A 195 2.52 -9.29 6.72
CA ARG A 195 1.35 -10.12 6.99
C ARG A 195 0.20 -9.42 6.33
N ALA A 196 -0.30 -9.99 5.21
CA ALA A 196 -1.58 -9.59 4.65
C ALA A 196 -2.55 -9.39 5.81
N ALA A 197 -3.11 -8.18 5.97
CA ALA A 197 -4.13 -7.93 6.97
C ALA A 197 -5.10 -9.11 6.87
N ALA A 198 -5.06 -9.99 7.88
CA ALA A 198 -5.75 -11.27 7.79
C ALA A 198 -7.19 -10.91 7.49
N ARG A 199 -7.70 -11.29 6.28
CA ARG A 199 -9.03 -10.90 5.78
C ARG A 199 -9.93 -10.84 6.98
N THR A 200 -10.30 -9.62 7.38
CA THR A 200 -11.07 -9.44 8.59
C THR A 200 -12.28 -10.32 8.38
N THR A 201 -12.44 -11.35 9.21
CA THR A 201 -13.61 -12.22 9.12
C THR A 201 -14.79 -11.25 9.09
N PRO A 202 -15.64 -11.28 8.03
CA PRO A 202 -16.72 -10.32 7.93
C PRO A 202 -17.48 -10.34 9.24
N ALA A 203 -17.77 -9.14 9.76
CA ALA A 203 -18.53 -9.00 11.01
C ALA A 203 -19.69 -9.97 10.95
N ARG A 204 -19.89 -10.77 12.00
CA ARG A 204 -21.24 -11.30 12.16
C ARG A 204 -22.10 -10.07 12.41
N ALA A 205 -23.22 -9.95 11.69
CA ALA A 205 -24.16 -8.83 11.84
C ALA A 205 -24.69 -8.66 13.30
N SER A 206 -24.36 -9.60 14.19
CA SER A 206 -24.69 -9.62 15.61
C SER A 206 -23.61 -9.09 16.55
N ASP A 207 -22.43 -8.69 16.06
CA ASP A 207 -21.37 -8.20 16.96
C ASP A 207 -21.79 -6.85 17.56
N PRO A 208 -21.74 -6.67 18.89
CA PRO A 208 -22.15 -5.43 19.52
C PRO A 208 -21.29 -4.26 19.05
N LEU A 209 -21.94 -3.14 18.71
CA LEU A 209 -21.26 -1.90 18.39
C LEU A 209 -21.08 -1.06 19.65
N SER A 210 -19.96 -0.33 19.71
CA SER A 210 -19.71 0.62 20.77
C SER A 210 -20.65 1.83 20.65
N ARG A 211 -21.08 2.37 21.79
CA ARG A 211 -21.78 3.67 21.88
C ARG A 211 -20.78 4.83 21.95
N PHE A 212 -19.50 4.52 22.13
CA PHE A 212 -18.40 5.49 22.16
C PHE A 212 -17.98 5.87 20.74
N LEU A 213 -17.73 4.88 19.88
CA LEU A 213 -17.43 5.04 18.45
C LEU A 213 -18.27 4.04 17.65
N PRO A 214 -18.66 4.33 16.39
CA PRO A 214 -19.47 3.42 15.56
C PRO A 214 -18.64 2.24 15.02
N LEU A 215 -17.99 1.54 15.93
CA LEU A 215 -17.06 0.45 15.71
C LEU A 215 -17.47 -0.74 16.57
N ARG A 216 -16.91 -1.91 16.28
CA ARG A 216 -17.23 -3.14 17.02
C ARG A 216 -16.63 -3.06 18.42
N VAL A 217 -17.36 -3.58 19.40
CA VAL A 217 -16.79 -3.83 20.72
C VAL A 217 -15.72 -4.91 20.59
N GLY A 218 -14.54 -4.67 21.16
CA GLY A 218 -13.45 -5.63 21.12
C GLY A 218 -12.07 -5.00 21.26
N TYR A 219 -11.05 -5.76 20.90
CA TYR A 219 -9.67 -5.36 21.02
C TYR A 219 -9.21 -4.62 19.77
N TYR A 220 -8.31 -3.65 19.95
CA TYR A 220 -7.71 -2.86 18.89
C TYR A 220 -6.22 -2.69 19.17
N ALA A 221 -5.39 -2.85 18.15
CA ALA A 221 -3.94 -2.76 18.26
C ALA A 221 -3.34 -1.95 17.08
N PRO A 222 -2.18 -1.30 17.27
CA PRO A 222 -1.44 -0.68 16.18
C PRO A 222 -1.20 -1.67 15.04
N ASP A 223 -1.44 -1.22 13.81
CA ASP A 223 -1.24 -2.00 12.57
C ASP A 223 -2.00 -3.34 12.51
N GLY A 224 -2.93 -3.59 13.44
CA GLY A 224 -3.63 -4.87 13.57
C GLY A 224 -2.75 -6.01 14.10
N ASP A 225 -1.62 -5.70 14.75
CA ASP A 225 -0.81 -6.71 15.42
C ASP A 225 -1.47 -7.17 16.73
N CYS A 226 -2.38 -8.13 16.63
CA CYS A 226 -3.11 -8.63 17.81
C CYS A 226 -2.24 -9.37 18.82
N ALA A 227 -0.99 -9.68 18.47
CA ALA A 227 0.00 -10.31 19.34
C ALA A 227 1.00 -9.29 19.93
N THR A 228 0.78 -7.99 19.69
CA THR A 228 1.65 -6.93 20.20
C THR A 228 1.67 -6.89 21.72
N ASP A 229 2.68 -6.20 22.26
CA ASP A 229 2.81 -5.95 23.69
C ASP A 229 1.47 -5.47 24.30
N PRO A 230 0.99 -6.06 25.40
CA PRO A 230 -0.24 -5.63 26.07
C PRO A 230 -0.33 -4.12 26.31
N PHE A 231 0.78 -3.40 26.49
CA PHE A 231 0.79 -1.95 26.68
C PHE A 231 0.17 -1.15 25.52
N TYR A 232 0.15 -1.69 24.30
CA TYR A 232 -0.42 -1.01 23.13
C TYR A 232 -1.81 -1.54 22.74
N LEU A 233 -2.33 -2.53 23.47
CA LEU A 233 -3.64 -3.11 23.22
C LEU A 233 -4.73 -2.27 23.93
N GLN A 234 -5.70 -1.81 23.16
CA GLN A 234 -6.89 -1.12 23.68
C GLN A 234 -8.12 -2.02 23.56
N TYR A 235 -9.02 -1.96 24.53
CA TYR A 235 -10.32 -2.59 24.41
C TYR A 235 -11.40 -1.52 24.28
N LEU A 236 -12.01 -1.43 23.10
CA LEU A 236 -13.16 -0.59 22.85
C LEU A 236 -14.40 -1.31 23.40
N GLY A 237 -14.86 -0.88 24.56
CA GLY A 237 -16.09 -1.34 25.18
C GLY A 237 -17.34 -0.64 24.63
N GLU A 238 -18.50 -0.99 25.17
CA GLU A 238 -19.76 -0.32 24.81
C GLU A 238 -19.76 1.17 25.18
N THR A 239 -19.11 1.53 26.28
CA THR A 239 -19.19 2.87 26.87
C THR A 239 -17.86 3.59 26.93
N GLY A 240 -16.78 3.09 26.33
CA GLY A 240 -15.48 3.75 26.39
C GLY A 240 -14.33 2.86 25.96
N ILE A 241 -13.13 3.40 26.04
CA ILE A 241 -11.88 2.69 25.75
C ILE A 241 -11.24 2.29 27.08
N GLN A 242 -10.85 1.03 27.20
CA GLN A 242 -10.02 0.54 28.29
C GLN A 242 -8.58 0.41 27.81
N HIS A 243 -7.66 0.98 28.60
CA HIS A 243 -6.22 0.90 28.39
C HIS A 243 -5.62 -0.14 29.33
N SER A 244 -4.65 -0.91 28.85
CA SER A 244 -4.08 -2.05 29.57
C SER A 244 -3.30 -1.67 30.83
N ASP A 245 -2.88 -0.42 30.93
CA ASP A 245 -2.30 0.18 32.13
C ASP A 245 -3.33 0.47 33.24
N GLY A 246 -4.63 0.27 32.95
CA GLY A 246 -5.73 0.54 33.87
C GLY A 246 -5.90 2.01 34.24
N ALA A 247 -5.28 2.92 33.47
CA ALA A 247 -4.93 4.25 33.98
C ALA A 247 -5.97 5.35 33.74
N SER A 248 -7.14 5.07 33.17
CA SER A 248 -8.16 6.12 33.02
C SER A 248 -9.26 6.00 34.07
N PRO A 249 -9.23 6.82 35.15
CA PRO A 249 -10.37 6.97 36.05
C PRO A 249 -11.52 7.77 35.41
N CYS A 250 -11.41 8.13 34.12
CA CYS A 250 -12.39 8.93 33.43
C CYS A 250 -13.64 8.11 33.09
N ARG A 251 -14.80 8.71 33.32
CA ARG A 251 -16.11 8.17 32.93
C ARG A 251 -16.56 8.82 31.64
N TYR A 252 -16.93 8.01 30.66
CA TYR A 252 -17.54 8.52 29.43
C TYR A 252 -18.85 9.26 29.69
N VAL A 253 -19.02 10.40 29.02
CA VAL A 253 -20.20 11.26 29.10
C VAL A 253 -21.00 11.20 27.80
N GLY A 254 -20.37 11.31 26.65
CA GLY A 254 -21.07 11.28 25.36
C GLY A 254 -20.16 11.46 24.15
N THR A 255 -20.69 11.14 22.97
CA THR A 255 -20.01 11.29 21.68
C THR A 255 -20.88 12.12 20.74
N ARG A 256 -20.24 13.01 20.00
CA ARG A 256 -20.83 13.82 18.94
C ARG A 256 -20.10 13.57 17.62
N SER A 257 -20.85 13.22 16.57
CA SER A 257 -20.29 13.16 15.21
C SER A 257 -19.97 14.56 14.70
N LEU A 258 -18.77 14.74 14.15
CA LEU A 258 -18.31 15.96 13.50
C LEU A 258 -18.41 15.89 11.96
N GLY A 259 -18.84 14.74 11.41
CA GLY A 259 -18.83 14.47 9.97
C GLY A 259 -17.47 13.96 9.45
N GLY A 260 -17.47 13.39 8.23
CA GLY A 260 -16.23 12.89 7.60
C GLY A 260 -15.51 11.79 8.39
N GLY A 261 -16.25 10.94 9.11
CA GLY A 261 -15.66 9.90 9.97
C GLY A 261 -15.02 10.42 11.26
N ARG A 262 -15.24 11.69 11.63
CA ARG A 262 -14.71 12.29 12.86
C ARG A 262 -15.74 12.29 13.98
N TYR A 263 -15.29 12.00 15.19
CA TYR A 263 -16.12 11.89 16.39
C TYR A 263 -15.43 12.60 17.56
N GLU A 264 -16.15 13.52 18.21
CA GLU A 264 -15.71 14.14 19.45
C GLU A 264 -16.33 13.37 20.62
N THR A 265 -15.49 12.87 21.52
CA THR A 265 -15.90 12.20 22.75
C THR A 265 -15.66 13.11 23.94
N THR A 266 -16.62 13.16 24.85
CA THR A 266 -16.49 13.82 26.15
C THR A 266 -16.40 12.77 27.25
N GLU A 267 -15.38 12.89 28.08
CA GLU A 267 -15.17 12.10 29.28
C GLU A 267 -15.17 13.01 30.50
N SER A 268 -15.39 12.44 31.67
CA SER A 268 -15.44 13.13 32.95
C SER A 268 -14.38 12.49 33.84
N CYS A 269 -13.32 13.23 34.11
CA CYS A 269 -12.14 12.74 34.82
C CYS A 269 -12.05 13.38 36.21
N PRO A 270 -11.57 12.67 37.23
CA PRO A 270 -11.19 13.30 38.50
C PRO A 270 -10.17 14.41 38.28
N SER A 271 -10.40 15.58 38.87
CA SER A 271 -9.43 16.69 38.86
C SER A 271 -8.54 16.67 40.10
N GLU A 272 -7.33 17.24 39.99
CA GLU A 272 -6.40 17.39 41.13
C GLU A 272 -6.96 18.32 42.22
N GLU A 273 -7.82 19.27 41.84
CA GLU A 273 -8.46 20.22 42.76
C GLU A 273 -9.68 19.62 43.51
N GLY A 274 -10.03 18.36 43.21
CA GLY A 274 -11.24 17.72 43.68
C GLY A 274 -12.45 18.03 42.81
N GLY A 275 -13.18 16.99 42.42
CA GLY A 275 -14.33 17.07 41.53
C GLY A 275 -14.12 16.34 40.21
N GLU A 276 -15.08 16.49 39.30
CA GLU A 276 -15.06 15.93 37.94
C GLU A 276 -14.87 17.07 36.93
N ALA A 277 -13.88 16.96 36.04
CA ALA A 277 -13.63 17.88 34.94
C ALA A 277 -13.93 17.20 33.59
N PRO A 278 -14.63 17.88 32.65
CA PRO A 278 -14.85 17.33 31.33
C PRO A 278 -13.56 17.39 30.51
N MET A 279 -13.21 16.27 29.87
CA MET A 279 -12.16 16.18 28.87
C MET A 279 -12.77 15.84 27.52
N THR A 280 -12.35 16.54 26.47
CA THR A 280 -12.79 16.25 25.11
C THR A 280 -11.64 15.69 24.28
N GLY A 281 -11.93 14.66 23.49
CA GLY A 281 -11.02 14.06 22.53
C GLY A 281 -11.68 13.96 21.16
N VAL A 282 -10.91 14.03 20.09
CA VAL A 282 -11.41 13.82 18.72
C VAL A 282 -10.78 12.57 18.15
N TRP A 283 -11.59 11.73 17.52
CA TRP A 283 -11.20 10.47 16.91
C TRP A 283 -11.57 10.47 15.43
N ARG A 284 -10.71 9.90 14.60
CA ARG A 284 -11.00 9.57 13.20
C ARG A 284 -11.26 8.09 13.09
N VAL A 285 -12.35 7.73 12.41
CA VAL A 285 -12.78 6.35 12.19
C VAL A 285 -12.76 6.06 10.68
N SER A 286 -12.11 4.97 10.29
CA SER A 286 -12.01 4.52 8.91
C SER A 286 -12.18 3.00 8.85
N GLY A 287 -13.29 2.52 8.29
CA GLY A 287 -13.59 1.09 8.22
C GLY A 287 -13.72 0.44 9.59
N ASP A 288 -12.81 -0.48 9.92
CA ASP A 288 -12.71 -1.19 11.20
C ASP A 288 -11.56 -0.66 12.09
N ALA A 289 -11.12 0.58 11.84
CA ALA A 289 -10.02 1.22 12.53
C ALA A 289 -10.41 2.57 13.12
N TYR A 290 -9.69 3.00 14.15
CA TYR A 290 -9.75 4.37 14.67
C TYR A 290 -8.38 4.90 15.09
N VAL A 291 -8.25 6.22 15.13
CA VAL A 291 -7.05 6.92 15.58
C VAL A 291 -7.43 8.19 16.32
N TYR A 292 -6.69 8.54 17.38
CA TYR A 292 -6.83 9.83 18.03
C TYR A 292 -6.38 10.93 17.05
N ASP A 293 -7.14 12.01 16.93
CA ASP A 293 -6.90 13.08 15.96
C ASP A 293 -5.77 14.01 16.46
N ALA A 294 -4.58 13.43 16.60
CA ALA A 294 -3.33 14.10 16.93
C ALA A 294 -2.20 13.62 16.00
N PRO A 295 -1.15 14.43 15.78
CA PRO A 295 0.04 14.01 15.07
C PRO A 295 0.65 12.75 15.70
N ASP A 296 1.27 11.92 14.86
CA ASP A 296 2.09 10.76 15.27
C ASP A 296 1.37 9.70 16.12
N THR A 297 0.03 9.73 16.19
CA THR A 297 -0.73 8.66 16.85
C THR A 297 -0.96 7.51 15.86
N PRO A 298 -0.57 6.27 16.20
CA PRO A 298 -0.80 5.12 15.32
C PRO A 298 -2.29 4.82 15.19
N GLU A 299 -2.67 4.37 13.99
CA GLU A 299 -4.02 3.86 13.75
C GLU A 299 -4.20 2.49 14.42
N LEU A 300 -5.31 2.34 15.14
CA LEU A 300 -5.66 1.12 15.85
C LEU A 300 -6.69 0.33 15.05
N ARG A 301 -6.40 -0.95 14.79
CA ARG A 301 -7.23 -1.84 13.98
C ARG A 301 -7.81 -2.97 14.82
N PHE A 302 -9.03 -3.39 14.46
CA PHE A 302 -9.74 -4.44 15.19
C PHE A 302 -8.98 -5.77 15.24
N CYS A 303 -8.98 -6.36 16.43
CA CYS A 303 -8.37 -7.63 16.75
C CYS A 303 -9.43 -8.61 17.27
N PRO A 304 -9.69 -9.71 16.53
CA PRO A 304 -10.50 -10.81 17.03
C PRO A 304 -9.93 -11.33 18.34
N VAL A 305 -10.79 -11.58 19.33
CA VAL A 305 -10.37 -12.01 20.68
C VAL A 305 -9.53 -13.30 20.64
N GLU A 306 -9.76 -14.16 19.66
CA GLU A 306 -9.01 -15.40 19.44
C GLU A 306 -7.53 -15.15 19.11
N ARG A 307 -7.23 -13.98 18.52
CA ARG A 307 -5.87 -13.56 18.17
C ARG A 307 -5.16 -12.81 19.30
N VAL A 308 -5.91 -12.38 20.32
CA VAL A 308 -5.35 -11.69 21.48
C VAL A 308 -4.83 -12.73 22.49
N PRO A 309 -3.54 -12.69 22.87
CA PRO A 309 -2.98 -13.57 23.89
C PRO A 309 -3.82 -13.54 25.17
N ALA A 310 -4.12 -14.70 25.76
CA ALA A 310 -4.96 -14.79 26.95
C ALA A 310 -4.45 -13.92 28.12
N ALA A 311 -3.12 -13.75 28.23
CA ALA A 311 -2.49 -12.91 29.25
C ALA A 311 -2.73 -11.40 29.04
N SER A 312 -3.01 -10.96 27.81
CA SER A 312 -3.24 -9.56 27.45
C SER A 312 -4.72 -9.16 27.46
N ARG A 313 -5.63 -10.12 27.72
CA ARG A 313 -7.07 -9.85 27.73
C ARG A 313 -7.46 -9.14 29.03
N PHE A 314 -8.16 -8.01 28.90
CA PHE A 314 -8.82 -7.33 30.02
C PHE A 314 -9.69 -8.33 30.80
N LYS A 315 -9.47 -8.40 32.11
CA LYS A 315 -10.34 -9.14 33.02
C LYS A 315 -11.52 -8.23 33.33
N GLY A 316 -12.69 -8.57 32.77
CA GLY A 316 -13.95 -7.91 33.12
C GLY A 316 -14.38 -8.18 34.56
#